data_AF-A0A9D8IJ77-F1
#
_entry.id   AF-A0A9D8IJ77-F1
#
_cell.length_a   1.000
_cell.length_b   1.000
_cell.length_c   1.000
_cell.angle_alpha   90.00
_cell.angle_beta   90.00
_cell.angle_gamma   90.00
#
_symmetry.space_group_name_H-M   'P 1'
#
loop_
_entity.id
_entity.type
_entity.pdbx_description
1 polymer ?
#
loop_
_entity_poly.entity_id
_entity_poly.type
_entity_poly.pdbx_seq_one_letter_code
_entity_poly.pdbx_strand_id
1 'polypeptide(L)'
;MADAVWRMPIVGVGSDGMSGLTSRERQALAESEAIIGQNQVLAQLGATSAEQVPLDPDLSAAGREIASRVNRQRLAFVVSGDPLFYGLAGWLFDNFGKDRFEVLPHVSSMQTAFARIKESWEDAYLSNLQSQPLPTVIERMRQARTVGLFTTPEVGPAAIARALLARGITGYRAHVCENLGTPRERLTQGTLDEIASLDFDPLNILILCKLPGAGENHSTRSQSALFGNPEGDYAVDSPGKALVTPGEIRSIALGMLRLQPGLTVWDIGAGSGSVAIEAARLVRPGKVVAIEEDAGDFQKLIANLANHASDGVVPVRGSAPAAFAGLAPPDAVFIGGISHEVVRLIEPVWAVLKPGGTLVAHLGSIEGVASVQAKLRSHSEQVDLVQIMLARGVDQLGTTRLDPLSPSFILRAGR
;
A
#
# COMPACT_ATOMS: atom_id res chain seq x y z
N MET A 1 -9.22 -31.45 -42.13
CA MET A 1 -8.56 -30.31 -41.48
C MET A 1 -9.65 -29.65 -40.65
N ALA A 2 -9.52 -29.67 -39.32
CA ALA A 2 -10.52 -29.05 -38.46
C ALA A 2 -10.55 -27.54 -38.79
N ASP A 3 -11.72 -26.99 -39.11
CA ASP A 3 -11.89 -25.55 -39.29
C ASP A 3 -11.31 -24.84 -38.07
N ALA A 4 -10.26 -24.04 -38.28
CA ALA A 4 -9.66 -23.27 -37.21
C ALA A 4 -10.73 -22.33 -36.66
N VAL A 5 -11.15 -22.57 -35.41
CA VAL A 5 -12.11 -21.70 -34.71
C VAL A 5 -11.53 -20.28 -34.70
N TRP A 6 -12.25 -19.33 -35.29
CA TRP A 6 -11.85 -17.91 -35.31
C TRP A 6 -11.64 -17.42 -33.88
N ARG A 7 -10.40 -17.05 -33.56
CA ARG A 7 -10.08 -16.33 -32.32
C ARG A 7 -10.09 -14.86 -32.64
N MET A 8 -10.97 -14.11 -31.99
CA MET A 8 -11.13 -12.68 -32.24
C MET A 8 -9.84 -11.96 -31.82
N PRO A 9 -9.12 -11.32 -32.76
CA PRO A 9 -7.90 -10.62 -32.41
C PRO A 9 -8.24 -9.33 -31.64
N ILE A 10 -7.47 -9.05 -30.60
CA ILE A 10 -7.45 -7.78 -29.89
C ILE A 10 -6.09 -7.14 -30.22
N VAL A 11 -6.10 -6.19 -31.15
CA VAL A 11 -4.92 -5.58 -31.73
C VAL A 11 -4.61 -4.26 -31.02
N GLY A 12 -3.41 -4.18 -30.46
CA GLY A 12 -2.81 -2.95 -30.00
C GLY A 12 -2.41 -2.07 -31.19
N VAL A 13 -2.71 -0.78 -31.12
CA VAL A 13 -2.42 0.19 -32.18
C VAL A 13 -1.62 1.35 -31.61
N GLY A 14 -0.47 1.63 -32.21
CA GLY A 14 0.37 2.79 -31.91
C GLY A 14 -0.15 4.08 -32.54
N SER A 15 0.50 5.21 -32.23
CA SER A 15 0.17 6.52 -32.80
C SER A 15 0.44 6.63 -34.30
N ASP A 16 1.27 5.72 -34.84
CA ASP A 16 1.58 5.50 -36.25
C ASP A 16 0.52 4.66 -36.99
N GLY A 17 -0.53 4.22 -36.27
CA GLY A 17 -1.73 3.62 -36.84
C GLY A 17 -1.44 2.36 -37.66
N MET A 18 -2.10 2.22 -38.81
CA MET A 18 -1.95 1.05 -39.69
C MET A 18 -0.49 0.79 -40.15
N SER A 19 0.34 1.83 -40.19
CA SER A 19 1.74 1.72 -40.63
C SER A 19 2.65 1.09 -39.56
N GLY A 20 2.33 1.25 -38.28
CA GLY A 20 3.04 0.65 -37.15
C GLY A 20 2.76 -0.82 -36.93
N LEU A 21 1.66 -1.32 -37.50
CA LEU A 21 1.26 -2.72 -37.35
C LEU A 21 2.23 -3.66 -38.08
N THR A 22 2.39 -4.86 -37.55
CA THR A 22 3.08 -5.97 -38.20
C THR A 22 2.21 -6.58 -39.31
N SER A 23 2.82 -7.41 -40.15
CA SER A 23 2.06 -8.14 -41.18
C SER A 23 1.00 -9.08 -40.59
N ARG A 24 1.25 -9.66 -39.40
CA ARG A 24 0.29 -10.51 -38.69
C ARG A 24 -0.95 -9.73 -38.25
N GLU A 25 -0.75 -8.55 -37.66
CA GLU A 25 -1.86 -7.70 -37.19
C GLU A 25 -2.67 -7.16 -38.35
N ARG A 26 -2.02 -6.68 -39.42
CA ARG A 26 -2.71 -6.26 -40.64
C ARG A 26 -3.52 -7.39 -41.27
N GLN A 27 -2.99 -8.60 -41.31
CA GLN A 27 -3.72 -9.76 -41.82
C GLN A 27 -4.94 -10.07 -40.95
N ALA A 28 -4.78 -10.07 -39.62
CA ALA A 28 -5.88 -10.32 -38.70
C ALA A 28 -7.03 -9.29 -38.86
N LEU A 29 -6.69 -8.01 -39.05
CA LEU A 29 -7.68 -6.97 -39.34
C LEU A 29 -8.32 -7.13 -40.73
N ALA A 30 -7.55 -7.50 -41.75
CA ALA A 30 -8.06 -7.71 -43.11
C ALA A 30 -8.98 -8.94 -43.23
N GLU A 31 -8.74 -9.96 -42.42
CA GLU A 31 -9.59 -11.15 -42.32
C GLU A 31 -10.85 -10.92 -41.48
N SER A 32 -10.94 -9.80 -40.77
CA SER A 32 -12.12 -9.48 -39.97
C SER A 32 -13.24 -8.88 -40.84
N GLU A 33 -14.48 -9.14 -40.46
CA GLU A 33 -15.67 -8.55 -41.09
C GLU A 33 -16.07 -7.24 -40.39
N ALA A 34 -15.82 -7.13 -39.08
CA ALA A 34 -16.01 -5.91 -38.32
C ALA A 34 -14.84 -5.65 -37.34
N ILE A 35 -14.42 -4.39 -37.25
CA ILE A 35 -13.37 -3.92 -36.34
C ILE A 35 -14.02 -2.98 -35.32
N ILE A 36 -13.97 -3.38 -34.05
CA ILE A 36 -14.59 -2.65 -32.93
C ILE A 36 -13.51 -1.94 -32.12
N GLY A 37 -13.68 -0.65 -31.86
CA GLY A 37 -12.70 0.11 -31.07
C GLY A 37 -13.11 1.53 -30.76
N GLN A 38 -12.31 2.22 -29.96
CA GLN A 38 -12.55 3.64 -29.67
C GLN A 38 -12.38 4.47 -30.95
N ASN A 39 -13.22 5.51 -31.13
CA ASN A 39 -13.21 6.38 -32.32
C ASN A 39 -11.82 6.89 -32.70
N GLN A 40 -11.01 7.27 -31.72
CA GLN A 40 -9.65 7.77 -31.96
C GLN A 40 -8.72 6.70 -32.54
N VAL A 41 -8.85 5.45 -32.12
CA VAL A 41 -8.04 4.33 -32.60
C VAL A 41 -8.51 3.87 -33.98
N LEU A 42 -9.82 3.81 -34.21
CA LEU A 42 -10.39 3.51 -35.53
C LEU A 42 -9.92 4.52 -36.58
N ALA A 43 -9.92 5.82 -36.24
CA ALA A 43 -9.43 6.87 -37.14
C ALA A 43 -7.94 6.68 -37.54
N GLN A 44 -7.11 6.08 -36.68
CA GLN A 44 -5.69 5.80 -36.98
C GLN A 44 -5.50 4.65 -37.99
N LEU A 45 -6.51 3.80 -38.19
CA LEU A 45 -6.46 2.73 -39.17
C LEU A 45 -6.69 3.24 -40.60
N GLY A 46 -7.35 4.40 -40.76
CA GLY A 46 -7.83 4.87 -42.05
C GLY A 46 -8.94 3.97 -42.62
N ALA A 47 -9.10 3.94 -43.93
CA ALA A 47 -10.10 3.09 -44.58
C ALA A 47 -9.69 1.61 -44.54
N THR A 48 -10.63 0.74 -44.12
CA THR A 48 -10.46 -0.72 -44.07
C THR A 48 -11.52 -1.43 -44.90
N SER A 49 -11.28 -2.68 -45.29
CA SER A 49 -12.29 -3.53 -45.92
C SER A 49 -13.39 -4.00 -44.95
N ALA A 50 -13.07 -4.09 -43.66
CA ALA A 50 -14.00 -4.43 -42.59
C ALA A 50 -14.87 -3.24 -42.18
N GLU A 51 -16.08 -3.52 -41.70
CA GLU A 51 -16.96 -2.53 -41.06
C GLU A 51 -16.27 -1.99 -39.80
N GLN A 52 -16.05 -0.67 -39.72
CA GLN A 52 -15.54 -0.05 -38.49
C GLN A 52 -16.71 0.33 -37.59
N VAL A 53 -16.72 -0.24 -36.38
CA VAL A 53 -17.80 -0.07 -35.41
C VAL A 53 -17.24 0.64 -34.17
N PRO A 54 -17.63 1.90 -33.93
CA PRO A 54 -17.27 2.60 -32.70
C PRO A 54 -17.73 1.83 -31.46
N LEU A 55 -16.82 1.62 -30.51
CA LEU A 55 -17.16 1.05 -29.21
C LEU A 55 -17.92 2.08 -28.38
N ASP A 56 -19.10 1.70 -27.88
CA ASP A 56 -19.90 2.55 -26.99
C ASP A 56 -19.14 2.82 -25.66
N PRO A 57 -19.08 4.08 -25.18
CA PRO A 57 -18.51 4.39 -23.87
C PRO A 57 -19.22 3.69 -22.69
N ASP A 58 -20.51 3.39 -22.82
CA ASP A 58 -21.23 2.52 -21.89
C ASP A 58 -20.91 1.05 -22.22
N LEU A 59 -20.05 0.45 -21.40
CA LEU A 59 -19.66 -0.95 -21.53
C LEU A 59 -20.86 -1.92 -21.51
N SER A 60 -21.96 -1.57 -20.86
CA SER A 60 -23.17 -2.41 -20.87
C SER A 60 -23.84 -2.42 -22.24
N ALA A 61 -23.88 -1.26 -22.91
CA ALA A 61 -24.37 -1.14 -24.28
C ALA A 61 -23.41 -1.80 -25.27
N ALA A 62 -22.11 -1.56 -25.13
CA ALA A 62 -21.07 -2.22 -25.92
C ALA A 62 -21.15 -3.75 -25.83
N GLY A 63 -21.39 -4.29 -24.61
CA GLY A 63 -21.57 -5.72 -24.40
C GLY A 63 -22.75 -6.31 -25.18
N ARG A 64 -23.89 -5.61 -25.21
CA ARG A 64 -25.07 -6.05 -25.99
C ARG A 64 -24.79 -6.03 -27.50
N GLU A 65 -24.11 -4.99 -27.98
CA GLU A 65 -23.77 -4.89 -29.40
C GLU A 65 -22.80 -6.01 -29.81
N ILE A 66 -21.71 -6.21 -29.06
CA ILE A 66 -20.74 -7.27 -29.32
C ILE A 66 -21.40 -8.66 -29.29
N ALA A 67 -22.25 -8.92 -28.29
CA ALA A 67 -22.99 -10.18 -28.17
C ALA A 67 -23.89 -10.46 -29.38
N SER A 68 -24.46 -9.42 -30.00
CA SER A 68 -25.31 -9.56 -31.18
C SER A 68 -24.52 -9.95 -32.44
N ARG A 69 -23.20 -9.72 -32.47
CA ARG A 69 -22.31 -9.92 -33.63
C ARG A 69 -21.36 -11.12 -33.49
N VAL A 70 -20.94 -11.47 -32.28
CA VAL A 70 -19.83 -12.42 -32.00
C VAL A 70 -19.97 -13.82 -32.62
N ASN A 71 -21.19 -14.29 -32.87
CA ASN A 71 -21.45 -15.59 -33.52
C ASN A 71 -21.90 -15.47 -34.98
N ARG A 72 -21.89 -14.25 -35.55
CA ARG A 72 -22.40 -13.93 -36.89
C ARG A 72 -21.33 -13.35 -37.80
N GLN A 73 -20.31 -12.73 -37.22
CA GLN A 73 -19.24 -12.04 -37.93
C GLN A 73 -17.89 -12.37 -37.29
N ARG A 74 -16.84 -12.41 -38.11
CA ARG A 74 -15.45 -12.41 -37.65
C ARG A 74 -15.10 -11.04 -37.09
N LEU A 75 -15.13 -10.90 -35.77
CA LEU A 75 -14.82 -9.65 -35.09
C LEU A 75 -13.32 -9.52 -34.81
N ALA A 76 -12.80 -8.31 -34.97
CA ALA A 76 -11.55 -7.83 -34.37
C ALA A 76 -11.83 -6.66 -33.43
N PHE A 77 -10.94 -6.47 -32.47
CA PHE A 77 -10.94 -5.35 -31.56
C PHE A 77 -9.66 -4.55 -31.70
N VAL A 78 -9.74 -3.23 -31.65
CA VAL A 78 -8.58 -2.34 -31.65
C VAL A 78 -8.57 -1.44 -30.44
N VAL A 79 -7.40 -1.30 -29.84
CA VAL A 79 -7.15 -0.50 -28.64
C VAL A 79 -5.82 0.23 -28.79
N SER A 80 -5.66 1.36 -28.11
CA SER A 80 -4.38 2.07 -28.13
C SER A 80 -3.35 1.33 -27.26
N GLY A 81 -2.14 1.13 -27.80
CA GLY A 81 -1.04 0.51 -27.08
C GLY A 81 -1.28 -0.96 -26.75
N ASP A 82 -1.03 -1.37 -25.50
CA ASP A 82 -1.12 -2.78 -25.08
C ASP A 82 -2.55 -3.12 -24.60
N PRO A 83 -3.24 -4.11 -25.23
CA PRO A 83 -4.58 -4.51 -24.82
C PRO A 83 -4.74 -4.97 -23.36
N LEU A 84 -3.68 -5.52 -22.76
CA LEU A 84 -3.67 -6.05 -21.41
C LEU A 84 -3.23 -5.03 -20.35
N PHE A 85 -2.74 -3.86 -20.75
CA PHE A 85 -2.25 -2.84 -19.83
C PHE A 85 -3.22 -1.66 -19.74
N TYR A 86 -4.16 -1.74 -18.78
CA TYR A 86 -5.28 -0.80 -18.63
C TYR A 86 -6.16 -0.67 -19.89
N GLY A 87 -6.15 -1.68 -20.76
CA GLY A 87 -6.93 -1.75 -21.99
C GLY A 87 -8.24 -2.53 -21.86
N LEU A 88 -8.87 -2.81 -23.01
CA LEU A 88 -10.21 -3.43 -23.09
C LEU A 88 -10.20 -4.95 -22.86
N ALA A 89 -9.04 -5.62 -22.96
CA ALA A 89 -8.97 -7.08 -23.02
C ALA A 89 -9.55 -7.76 -21.77
N GLY A 90 -9.27 -7.24 -20.57
CA GLY A 90 -9.82 -7.80 -19.33
C GLY A 90 -11.35 -7.83 -19.32
N TRP A 91 -11.98 -6.72 -19.71
CA TRP A 91 -13.44 -6.64 -19.79
C TRP A 91 -14.01 -7.60 -20.84
N LEU A 92 -13.36 -7.75 -22.00
CA LEU A 92 -13.77 -8.73 -23.02
C LEU A 92 -13.68 -10.17 -22.50
N PHE A 93 -12.63 -10.49 -21.74
CA PHE A 93 -12.44 -11.82 -21.17
C PHE A 93 -13.52 -12.16 -20.15
N ASP A 94 -13.86 -11.22 -19.27
CA ASP A 94 -14.88 -11.39 -18.24
C ASP A 94 -16.29 -11.61 -18.85
N ASN A 95 -16.58 -10.96 -19.98
CA ASN A 95 -17.92 -11.00 -20.60
C ASN A 95 -18.09 -12.10 -21.65
N PHE A 96 -17.03 -12.50 -22.36
CA PHE A 96 -17.13 -13.41 -23.51
C PHE A 96 -16.25 -14.65 -23.42
N GLY A 97 -15.38 -14.72 -22.40
CA GLY A 97 -14.46 -15.84 -22.15
C GLY A 97 -13.12 -15.70 -22.88
N LYS A 98 -12.04 -15.83 -22.12
CA LYS A 98 -10.65 -15.64 -22.59
C LYS A 98 -10.24 -16.48 -23.80
N ASP A 99 -10.74 -17.72 -23.92
CA ASP A 99 -10.29 -18.68 -24.94
C ASP A 99 -10.74 -18.30 -26.36
N ARG A 100 -11.66 -17.32 -26.49
CA ARG A 100 -12.15 -16.81 -27.76
C ARG A 100 -11.27 -15.73 -28.39
N PHE A 101 -10.26 -15.25 -27.66
CA PHE A 101 -9.48 -14.09 -28.07
C PHE A 101 -8.02 -14.45 -28.35
N GLU A 102 -7.42 -13.66 -29.23
CA GLU A 102 -5.99 -13.63 -29.46
C GLU A 102 -5.49 -12.20 -29.19
N VAL A 103 -4.57 -12.04 -28.25
CA VAL A 103 -4.01 -10.71 -27.95
C VAL A 103 -2.78 -10.47 -28.81
N LEU A 104 -2.81 -9.38 -29.58
CA LEU A 104 -1.71 -8.91 -30.40
C LEU A 104 -1.25 -7.55 -29.82
N PRO A 105 -0.24 -7.55 -28.92
CA PRO A 105 0.12 -6.36 -28.16
C PRO A 105 0.98 -5.39 -28.97
N HIS A 106 0.84 -4.11 -28.65
CA HIS A 106 1.70 -3.05 -29.15
C HIS A 106 2.38 -2.34 -27.97
N VAL A 107 3.48 -1.62 -28.22
CA VAL A 107 4.15 -0.78 -27.21
C VAL A 107 3.12 0.17 -26.58
N SER A 108 2.98 0.13 -25.26
CA SER A 108 2.07 1.01 -24.53
C SER A 108 2.58 2.45 -24.48
N SER A 109 1.66 3.39 -24.31
CA SER A 109 2.01 4.80 -24.11
C SER A 109 2.86 5.00 -22.85
N MET A 110 2.65 4.19 -21.80
CA MET A 110 3.49 4.19 -20.60
C MET A 110 4.93 3.77 -20.91
N GLN A 111 5.12 2.66 -21.63
CA GLN A 111 6.46 2.23 -22.07
C GLN A 111 7.14 3.31 -22.91
N THR A 112 6.38 3.97 -23.78
CA THR A 112 6.88 5.08 -24.60
C THR A 112 7.30 6.26 -23.74
N ALA A 113 6.49 6.64 -22.73
CA ALA A 113 6.80 7.72 -21.80
C ALA A 113 8.13 7.47 -21.06
N PHE A 114 8.31 6.27 -20.50
CA PHE A 114 9.55 5.88 -19.84
C PHE A 114 10.76 5.89 -20.79
N ALA A 115 10.59 5.40 -22.02
CA ALA A 115 11.62 5.46 -23.04
C ALA A 115 12.01 6.90 -23.41
N ARG A 116 11.04 7.84 -23.48
CA ARG A 116 11.28 9.26 -23.77
C ARG A 116 12.07 9.96 -22.67
N ILE A 117 11.76 9.66 -21.42
CA ILE A 117 12.48 10.24 -20.28
C ILE A 117 13.75 9.46 -19.90
N LYS A 118 14.01 8.33 -20.57
CA LYS A 118 15.17 7.45 -20.37
C LYS A 118 15.28 6.90 -18.95
N GLU A 119 14.15 6.60 -18.33
CA GLU A 119 14.08 5.98 -17.00
C GLU A 119 13.72 4.50 -17.11
N SER A 120 14.27 3.69 -16.21
CA SER A 120 13.79 2.31 -16.05
C SER A 120 12.42 2.30 -15.39
N TRP A 121 11.58 1.37 -15.82
CA TRP A 121 10.25 1.12 -15.30
C TRP A 121 10.12 -0.25 -14.62
N GLU A 122 11.22 -0.99 -14.49
CA GLU A 122 11.29 -2.34 -13.91
C GLU A 122 10.66 -2.41 -12.52
N ASP A 123 11.00 -1.45 -11.65
CA ASP A 123 10.47 -1.33 -10.29
C ASP A 123 9.46 -0.18 -10.13
N ALA A 124 8.93 0.34 -11.24
CA ALA A 124 8.02 1.48 -11.18
C ALA A 124 6.64 1.05 -10.67
N TYR A 125 6.05 1.84 -9.77
CA TYR A 125 4.65 1.69 -9.42
C TYR A 125 3.79 2.32 -10.51
N LEU A 126 3.07 1.49 -11.27
CA LEU A 126 2.23 1.93 -12.39
C LEU A 126 0.76 1.90 -11.97
N SER A 127 0.03 2.99 -12.18
CA SER A 127 -1.38 3.09 -11.79
C SER A 127 -2.21 3.91 -12.78
N ASN A 128 -3.53 3.74 -12.73
CA ASN A 128 -4.50 4.51 -13.51
C ASN A 128 -5.55 5.14 -12.59
N LEU A 129 -5.67 6.47 -12.65
CA LEU A 129 -6.59 7.24 -11.81
C LEU A 129 -8.07 7.01 -12.12
N GLN A 130 -8.40 6.48 -13.30
CA GLN A 130 -9.78 6.07 -13.61
C GLN A 130 -10.27 4.94 -12.69
N SER A 131 -9.37 4.04 -12.29
CA SER A 131 -9.68 2.85 -11.48
C SER A 131 -9.24 2.96 -10.02
N GLN A 132 -8.30 3.85 -9.73
CA GLN A 132 -7.66 4.00 -8.42
C GLN A 132 -7.74 5.46 -7.97
N PRO A 133 -8.48 5.80 -6.90
CA PRO A 133 -8.55 7.15 -6.39
C PRO A 133 -7.16 7.68 -5.98
N LEU A 134 -6.93 8.97 -6.21
CA LEU A 134 -5.64 9.62 -5.92
C LEU A 134 -5.12 9.39 -4.49
N PRO A 135 -5.92 9.42 -3.41
CA PRO A 135 -5.43 9.11 -2.06
C PRO A 135 -4.78 7.72 -1.93
N THR A 136 -5.36 6.69 -2.55
CA THR A 136 -4.81 5.33 -2.56
C THR A 136 -3.48 5.27 -3.31
N VAL A 137 -3.38 5.99 -4.43
CA VAL A 137 -2.15 6.10 -5.22
C VAL A 137 -1.04 6.80 -4.42
N ILE A 138 -1.36 7.87 -3.70
CA ILE A 138 -0.40 8.62 -2.86
C ILE A 138 0.21 7.72 -1.78
N GLU A 139 -0.60 6.90 -1.12
CA GLU A 139 -0.11 5.99 -0.08
C GLU A 139 0.87 4.94 -0.62
N ARG A 140 0.54 4.35 -1.77
CA ARG A 140 1.41 3.35 -2.42
C ARG A 140 2.68 3.96 -3.01
N MET A 141 2.60 5.19 -3.52
CA MET A 141 3.75 5.92 -4.08
C MET A 141 4.89 6.10 -3.07
N ARG A 142 4.63 6.21 -1.76
CA ARG A 142 5.67 6.46 -0.74
C ARG A 142 6.82 5.45 -0.79
N GLN A 143 6.52 4.20 -1.16
CA GLN A 143 7.46 3.09 -1.22
C GLN A 143 8.15 2.95 -2.59
N ALA A 144 7.65 3.61 -3.62
CA ALA A 144 8.17 3.53 -4.97
C ALA A 144 9.20 4.64 -5.25
N ARG A 145 10.30 4.30 -5.93
CA ARG A 145 11.26 5.30 -6.42
C ARG A 145 10.70 6.05 -7.63
N THR A 146 9.95 5.34 -8.47
CA THR A 146 9.37 5.87 -9.70
C THR A 146 7.91 5.47 -9.78
N VAL A 147 7.05 6.42 -10.14
CA VAL A 147 5.60 6.19 -10.28
C VAL A 147 5.15 6.66 -11.65
N GLY A 148 4.48 5.80 -12.40
CA GLY A 148 3.86 6.14 -13.69
C GLY A 148 2.34 6.15 -13.57
N LEU A 149 1.70 7.26 -13.93
CA LEU A 149 0.26 7.47 -13.77
C LEU A 149 -0.41 7.80 -15.10
N PHE A 150 -1.48 7.07 -15.41
CA PHE A 150 -2.53 7.55 -16.30
C PHE A 150 -3.44 8.51 -15.52
N THR A 151 -3.54 9.75 -15.99
CA THR A 151 -4.37 10.79 -15.40
C THR A 151 -5.79 10.78 -15.97
N THR A 152 -6.70 11.52 -15.34
CA THR A 152 -8.03 11.81 -15.91
C THR A 152 -8.16 13.31 -16.22
N PRO A 153 -9.14 13.72 -17.05
CA PRO A 153 -9.42 15.14 -17.29
C PRO A 153 -9.68 15.93 -16.00
N GLU A 154 -10.31 15.32 -14.99
CA GLU A 154 -10.62 15.94 -13.71
C GLU A 154 -9.40 15.99 -12.77
N VAL A 155 -8.51 15.00 -12.87
CA VAL A 155 -7.34 14.83 -12.00
C VAL A 155 -6.08 14.73 -12.86
N GLY A 156 -5.77 15.82 -13.56
CA GLY A 156 -4.58 15.97 -14.39
C GLY A 156 -3.28 16.24 -13.60
N PRO A 157 -2.14 16.35 -14.28
CA PRO A 157 -0.81 16.51 -13.65
C PRO A 157 -0.72 17.66 -12.66
N ALA A 158 -1.26 18.83 -13.00
CA ALA A 158 -1.25 20.00 -12.13
C ALA A 158 -2.07 19.80 -10.85
N ALA A 159 -3.23 19.12 -10.95
CA ALA A 159 -4.05 18.78 -9.79
C ALA A 159 -3.36 17.78 -8.86
N ILE A 160 -2.69 16.77 -9.44
CA ILE A 160 -1.88 15.80 -8.69
C ILE A 160 -0.75 16.53 -7.97
N ALA A 161 0.02 17.37 -8.66
CA ALA A 161 1.12 18.11 -8.08
C ALA A 161 0.66 18.97 -6.88
N ARG A 162 -0.45 19.72 -7.01
CA ARG A 162 -1.06 20.47 -5.90
C ARG A 162 -1.48 19.57 -4.74
N ALA A 163 -2.08 18.41 -5.02
CA ALA A 163 -2.50 17.46 -3.99
C ALA A 163 -1.33 16.85 -3.21
N LEU A 164 -0.17 16.66 -3.87
CA LEU A 164 1.08 16.22 -3.23
C LEU A 164 1.68 17.31 -2.35
N LEU A 165 1.79 18.53 -2.89
CA LEU A 165 2.31 19.70 -2.15
C LEU A 165 1.48 20.00 -0.90
N ALA A 166 0.15 19.94 -1.00
CA ALA A 166 -0.76 20.13 0.14
C ALA A 166 -0.55 19.11 1.27
N ARG A 167 0.10 17.97 0.99
CA ARG A 167 0.45 16.91 1.96
C ARG A 167 1.92 16.97 2.40
N GLY A 168 2.65 18.03 2.02
CA GLY A 168 4.08 18.17 2.29
C GLY A 168 4.96 17.23 1.47
N ILE A 169 4.43 16.61 0.41
CA ILE A 169 5.18 15.72 -0.47
C ILE A 169 5.80 16.56 -1.59
N THR A 170 7.06 16.93 -1.43
CA THR A 170 7.83 17.76 -2.39
C THR A 170 8.91 16.97 -3.14
N GLY A 171 9.11 15.71 -2.75
CA GLY A 171 10.30 14.93 -3.04
C GLY A 171 10.42 14.31 -4.44
N TYR A 172 9.78 14.88 -5.44
CA TYR A 172 9.69 14.28 -6.77
C TYR A 172 10.04 15.27 -7.87
N ARG A 173 10.76 14.77 -8.87
CA ARG A 173 10.80 15.35 -10.21
C ARG A 173 9.62 14.79 -11.00
N ALA A 174 8.82 15.67 -11.56
CA ALA A 174 7.69 15.29 -12.39
C ALA A 174 8.05 15.41 -13.87
N HIS A 175 7.63 14.42 -14.64
CA HIS A 175 7.71 14.38 -16.09
C HIS A 175 6.30 14.19 -16.64
N VAL A 176 5.82 15.14 -17.43
CA VAL A 176 4.52 15.06 -18.10
C VAL A 176 4.78 14.81 -19.58
N CYS A 177 4.31 13.67 -20.07
CA CYS A 177 4.46 13.22 -21.45
C CYS A 177 3.11 13.32 -22.15
N GLU A 178 2.94 14.30 -23.03
CA GLU A 178 1.68 14.60 -23.72
C GLU A 178 1.72 14.13 -25.17
N ASN A 179 0.59 13.65 -25.67
CA ASN A 179 0.37 13.34 -27.09
C ASN A 179 1.49 12.47 -27.72
N LEU A 180 2.01 11.51 -26.95
CA LEU A 180 3.15 10.67 -27.32
C LEU A 180 2.98 10.02 -28.70
N GLY A 181 4.05 10.09 -29.50
CA GLY A 181 4.13 9.51 -30.83
C GLY A 181 3.33 10.27 -31.91
N THR A 182 2.76 11.43 -31.59
CA THR A 182 2.08 12.31 -32.55
C THR A 182 2.92 13.56 -32.86
N PRO A 183 2.61 14.34 -33.90
CA PRO A 183 3.26 15.63 -34.14
C PRO A 183 3.09 16.66 -33.01
N ARG A 184 2.13 16.44 -32.09
CA ARG A 184 1.89 17.28 -30.91
C ARG A 184 2.60 16.76 -29.65
N GLU A 185 3.50 15.77 -29.78
CA GLU A 185 4.26 15.21 -28.66
C GLU A 185 4.98 16.34 -27.90
N ARG A 186 4.73 16.40 -26.58
CA ARG A 186 5.40 17.37 -25.69
C ARG A 186 5.87 16.66 -24.43
N LEU A 187 7.12 16.93 -24.07
CA LEU A 187 7.73 16.43 -22.83
C LEU A 187 8.02 17.63 -21.93
N THR A 188 7.35 17.69 -20.79
CA THR A 188 7.58 18.72 -19.78
C THR A 188 8.23 18.09 -18.56
N GLN A 189 9.33 18.66 -18.07
CA GLN A 189 9.99 18.23 -16.84
C GLN A 189 10.02 19.40 -15.86
N GLY A 190 9.68 19.16 -14.59
CA GLY A 190 9.64 20.21 -13.58
C GLY A 190 9.51 19.70 -12.15
N THR A 191 9.70 20.60 -11.19
CA THR A 191 9.33 20.39 -9.79
C THR A 191 7.81 20.32 -9.64
N LEU A 192 7.32 19.84 -8.49
CA LEU A 192 5.87 19.81 -8.26
C LEU A 192 5.26 21.23 -8.27
N ASP A 193 5.95 22.25 -7.77
CA ASP A 193 5.49 23.64 -7.81
C ASP A 193 5.37 24.19 -9.24
N GLU A 194 6.34 23.87 -10.10
CA GLU A 194 6.31 24.22 -11.52
C GLU A 194 5.14 23.51 -12.23
N ILE A 195 5.02 22.20 -12.07
CA ILE A 195 3.93 21.42 -12.69
C ILE A 195 2.55 21.86 -12.18
N ALA A 196 2.43 22.23 -10.90
CA ALA A 196 1.20 22.73 -10.32
C ALA A 196 0.70 24.05 -10.94
N SER A 197 1.57 24.79 -11.62
CA SER A 197 1.31 26.11 -12.21
C SER A 197 1.10 26.07 -13.73
N LEU A 198 1.15 24.88 -14.34
CA LEU A 198 1.04 24.68 -15.78
C LEU A 198 -0.26 23.96 -16.16
N ASP A 199 -0.67 24.13 -17.41
CA ASP A 199 -1.76 23.38 -18.03
C ASP A 199 -1.21 22.31 -18.99
N PHE A 200 -1.92 21.19 -19.07
CA PHE A 200 -1.52 20.02 -19.85
C PHE A 200 -2.69 19.50 -20.68
N ASP A 201 -2.39 18.93 -21.85
CA ASP A 201 -3.36 18.26 -22.69
C ASP A 201 -3.96 17.05 -21.91
N PRO A 202 -5.28 16.80 -22.00
CA PRO A 202 -5.90 15.63 -21.37
C PRO A 202 -5.24 14.30 -21.74
N LEU A 203 -4.65 14.19 -22.94
CA LEU A 203 -3.88 13.02 -23.35
C LEU A 203 -2.44 13.12 -22.86
N ASN A 204 -2.22 12.73 -21.60
CA ASN A 204 -0.90 12.75 -20.96
C ASN A 204 -0.63 11.55 -20.05
N ILE A 205 0.65 11.36 -19.75
CA ILE A 205 1.16 10.45 -18.72
C ILE A 205 2.04 11.25 -17.77
N LEU A 206 1.78 11.13 -16.47
CA LEU A 206 2.61 11.71 -15.43
C LEU A 206 3.55 10.66 -14.87
N ILE A 207 4.85 10.90 -14.95
CA ILE A 207 5.88 10.10 -14.28
C ILE A 207 6.49 10.93 -13.15
N LEU A 208 6.51 10.38 -11.93
CA LEU A 208 7.13 10.98 -10.76
C LEU A 208 8.37 10.18 -10.40
N CYS A 209 9.53 10.81 -10.54
CA CYS A 209 10.82 10.25 -10.17
C CYS A 209 11.26 10.87 -8.85
N LYS A 210 11.44 10.05 -7.82
CA LYS A 210 11.89 10.53 -6.51
C LYS A 210 13.29 11.12 -6.65
N LEU A 211 13.48 12.36 -6.18
CA LEU A 211 14.79 13.01 -6.28
C LEU A 211 15.81 12.24 -5.41
N PRO A 212 17.09 12.17 -5.81
CA PRO A 212 18.15 11.74 -4.91
C PRO A 212 18.10 12.60 -3.65
N GLY A 213 18.09 11.97 -2.47
CA GLY A 213 17.94 12.71 -1.23
C GLY A 213 16.50 13.11 -0.88
N ALA A 214 15.53 13.00 -1.78
CA ALA A 214 14.14 13.26 -1.43
C ALA A 214 13.48 12.00 -0.88
N GLY A 215 13.15 12.04 0.41
CA GLY A 215 13.04 10.85 1.26
C GLY A 215 14.29 10.62 2.11
N GLU A 216 15.41 11.27 1.79
CA GLU A 216 16.58 11.45 2.67
C GLU A 216 16.69 12.91 3.18
N ASN A 217 15.67 13.74 2.98
CA ASN A 217 15.45 14.98 3.72
C ASN A 217 15.13 14.60 5.17
N HIS A 218 16.20 14.20 5.86
CA HIS A 218 16.36 14.12 7.29
C HIS A 218 16.38 15.55 7.83
N SER A 219 15.29 16.31 7.65
CA SER A 219 15.02 17.43 8.52
C SER A 219 14.65 16.84 9.88
N THR A 220 15.67 16.41 10.64
CA THR A 220 15.62 16.08 12.08
C THR A 220 14.50 15.15 12.56
N ARG A 221 13.79 14.44 11.67
CA ARG A 221 12.66 13.56 11.99
C ARG A 221 12.90 12.17 11.44
N SER A 222 13.31 11.30 12.37
CA SER A 222 13.10 9.85 12.39
C SER A 222 14.05 8.98 11.55
N GLN A 223 15.28 8.78 12.05
CA GLN A 223 16.04 7.52 11.89
C GLN A 223 15.40 6.38 12.70
N SER A 224 14.06 6.33 12.82
CA SER A 224 13.42 5.32 13.64
C SER A 224 13.44 4.00 12.87
N ALA A 225 14.12 2.99 13.39
CA ALA A 225 14.04 1.61 12.93
C ALA A 225 12.58 1.12 12.90
N LEU A 226 12.31 0.06 12.12
CA LEU A 226 10.97 -0.54 12.04
C LEU A 226 10.40 -0.83 13.44
N PHE A 227 11.27 -1.29 14.34
CA PHE A 227 11.01 -1.46 15.76
C PHE A 227 12.34 -1.40 16.54
N GLY A 228 12.27 -1.37 17.86
CA GLY A 228 13.44 -1.30 18.75
C GLY A 228 14.04 0.10 18.88
N ASN A 229 13.24 1.14 18.70
CA ASN A 229 13.71 2.52 18.80
C ASN A 229 14.13 2.88 20.24
N PRO A 230 15.12 3.77 20.43
CA PRO A 230 15.48 4.27 21.75
C PRO A 230 14.28 4.89 22.46
N GLU A 231 14.25 4.81 23.79
CA GLU A 231 13.14 5.37 24.59
C GLU A 231 13.07 6.89 24.48
N GLY A 232 14.22 7.54 24.24
CA GLY A 232 14.33 8.99 24.04
C GLY A 232 13.61 9.51 22.80
N ASP A 233 13.18 8.62 21.89
CA ASP A 233 12.38 8.99 20.71
C ASP A 233 10.93 9.30 21.08
N TYR A 234 10.46 8.87 22.25
CA TYR A 234 9.07 9.02 22.70
C TYR A 234 8.94 10.11 23.78
N ALA A 235 7.88 10.91 23.69
CA ALA A 235 7.54 11.89 24.70
C ALA A 235 7.22 11.22 26.05
N VAL A 236 7.89 11.69 27.11
CA VAL A 236 7.78 11.18 28.49
C VAL A 236 7.88 12.33 29.51
N ASP A 237 7.35 12.13 30.73
CA ASP A 237 7.24 13.19 31.75
C ASP A 237 8.59 13.70 32.29
N SER A 238 9.63 12.86 32.31
CA SER A 238 11.00 13.22 32.71
C SER A 238 12.00 12.09 32.38
N PRO A 239 13.26 12.40 32.03
CA PRO A 239 14.32 11.39 31.92
C PRO A 239 14.46 10.64 33.25
N GLY A 240 14.27 9.32 33.24
CA GLY A 240 14.45 8.46 34.42
C GLY A 240 13.20 8.12 35.24
N LYS A 241 12.01 8.66 34.91
CA LYS A 241 10.73 8.27 35.53
C LYS A 241 9.73 7.61 34.56
N ALA A 242 10.09 7.53 33.29
CA ALA A 242 9.20 7.04 32.24
C ALA A 242 9.12 5.51 32.23
N LEU A 243 7.91 4.96 32.40
CA LEU A 243 7.58 3.56 32.13
C LEU A 243 7.46 3.32 30.62
N VAL A 244 8.49 3.65 29.84
CA VAL A 244 8.57 3.22 28.45
C VAL A 244 9.28 1.88 28.42
N THR A 245 8.64 0.87 27.82
CA THR A 245 9.27 -0.43 27.61
C THR A 245 10.58 -0.25 26.84
N PRO A 246 11.72 -0.72 27.37
CA PRO A 246 13.01 -0.55 26.70
C PRO A 246 13.01 -1.12 25.28
N GLY A 247 13.74 -0.49 24.35
CA GLY A 247 13.72 -0.87 22.94
C GLY A 247 14.05 -2.34 22.70
N GLU A 248 14.96 -2.91 23.48
CA GLU A 248 15.35 -4.32 23.41
C GLU A 248 14.22 -5.24 23.90
N ILE A 249 13.56 -4.88 25.00
CA ILE A 249 12.40 -5.63 25.54
C ILE A 249 11.23 -5.55 24.57
N ARG A 250 10.94 -4.37 24.03
CA ARG A 250 9.90 -4.15 23.03
C ARG A 250 10.16 -4.94 21.75
N SER A 251 11.42 -5.03 21.29
CA SER A 251 11.80 -5.84 20.14
C SER A 251 11.48 -7.33 20.34
N ILE A 252 11.79 -7.86 21.53
CA ILE A 252 11.46 -9.26 21.87
C ILE A 252 9.94 -9.44 21.92
N ALA A 253 9.20 -8.52 22.55
CA ALA A 253 7.74 -8.57 22.63
C ALA A 253 7.10 -8.59 21.23
N LEU A 254 7.52 -7.69 20.33
CA LEU A 254 7.02 -7.61 18.96
C LEU A 254 7.35 -8.87 18.15
N GLY A 255 8.53 -9.46 18.34
CA GLY A 255 8.87 -10.75 17.74
C GLY A 255 7.96 -11.90 18.24
N MET A 256 7.66 -11.91 19.54
CA MET A 256 6.77 -12.92 20.15
C MET A 256 5.31 -12.78 19.72
N LEU A 257 4.85 -11.59 19.33
CA LEU A 257 3.51 -11.37 18.76
C LEU A 257 3.33 -12.00 17.36
N ARG A 258 4.43 -12.36 16.66
CA ARG A 258 4.41 -12.96 15.31
C ARG A 258 3.62 -12.15 14.29
N LEU A 259 3.82 -10.84 14.31
CA LEU A 259 3.10 -9.87 13.48
C LEU A 259 3.34 -10.09 11.97
N GLN A 260 2.28 -9.91 11.17
CA GLN A 260 2.31 -9.95 9.71
C GLN A 260 1.52 -8.77 9.11
N PRO A 261 1.81 -8.36 7.86
CA PRO A 261 0.98 -7.44 7.11
C PRO A 261 -0.50 -7.84 7.11
N GLY A 262 -1.43 -6.91 7.33
CA GLY A 262 -2.87 -7.18 7.32
C GLY A 262 -3.51 -7.41 8.68
N LEU A 263 -2.74 -7.70 9.72
CA LEU A 263 -3.28 -8.06 11.03
C LEU A 263 -3.92 -6.87 11.77
N THR A 264 -4.91 -7.20 12.61
CA THR A 264 -5.44 -6.32 13.65
C THR A 264 -4.75 -6.64 14.98
N VAL A 265 -4.08 -5.66 15.57
CA VAL A 265 -3.35 -5.82 16.83
C VAL A 265 -3.97 -4.94 17.90
N TRP A 266 -4.09 -5.40 19.14
CA TRP A 266 -4.40 -4.53 20.28
C TRP A 266 -3.17 -4.33 21.16
N ASP A 267 -2.93 -3.09 21.57
CA ASP A 267 -1.95 -2.71 22.59
C ASP A 267 -2.74 -2.18 23.80
N ILE A 268 -2.82 -2.97 24.88
CA ILE A 268 -3.65 -2.68 26.06
C ILE A 268 -2.74 -2.21 27.19
N GLY A 269 -3.06 -1.05 27.77
CA GLY A 269 -2.13 -0.34 28.66
C GLY A 269 -1.00 0.29 27.84
N ALA A 270 -1.38 0.96 26.74
CA ALA A 270 -0.45 1.42 25.71
C ALA A 270 0.53 2.48 26.23
N GLY A 271 0.21 3.19 27.31
CA GLY A 271 1.06 4.22 27.91
C GLY A 271 1.45 5.29 26.89
N SER A 272 2.75 5.40 26.61
CA SER A 272 3.30 6.32 25.60
C SER A 272 2.99 5.92 24.14
N GLY A 273 2.48 4.72 23.91
CA GLY A 273 2.16 4.18 22.57
C GLY A 273 3.35 3.58 21.83
N SER A 274 4.48 3.40 22.50
CA SER A 274 5.71 2.95 21.83
C SER A 274 5.57 1.56 21.17
N VAL A 275 4.86 0.62 21.82
CA VAL A 275 4.56 -0.70 21.27
C VAL A 275 3.59 -0.57 20.10
N ALA A 276 2.48 0.15 20.26
CA ALA A 276 1.51 0.37 19.19
C ALA A 276 2.13 0.99 17.92
N ILE A 277 2.99 2.01 18.08
CA ILE A 277 3.66 2.69 16.97
C ILE A 277 4.53 1.74 16.16
N GLU A 278 5.34 0.93 16.84
CA GLU A 278 6.23 -0.02 16.17
C GLU A 278 5.46 -1.21 15.59
N ALA A 279 4.46 -1.74 16.31
CA ALA A 279 3.57 -2.77 15.80
C ALA A 279 2.85 -2.32 14.51
N ALA A 280 2.42 -1.06 14.44
CA ALA A 280 1.73 -0.50 13.27
C ALA A 280 2.62 -0.38 12.03
N ARG A 281 3.95 -0.41 12.19
CA ARG A 281 4.89 -0.48 11.05
C ARG A 281 5.03 -1.92 10.54
N LEU A 282 4.94 -2.90 11.44
CA LEU A 282 5.08 -4.32 11.12
C LEU A 282 3.84 -4.93 10.45
N VAL A 283 2.65 -4.37 10.69
CA VAL A 283 1.39 -4.94 10.17
C VAL A 283 0.84 -4.23 8.92
N ARG A 284 1.55 -3.28 8.32
CA ARG A 284 1.02 -2.54 7.15
C ARG A 284 0.83 -3.46 5.93
N PRO A 285 -0.33 -3.46 5.24
CA PRO A 285 -1.53 -2.65 5.50
C PRO A 285 -2.45 -3.32 6.54
N GLY A 286 -2.40 -2.88 7.79
CA GLY A 286 -3.12 -3.46 8.94
C GLY A 286 -3.34 -2.39 10.00
N LYS A 287 -3.94 -2.74 11.13
CA LYS A 287 -4.35 -1.76 12.15
C LYS A 287 -3.91 -2.17 13.54
N VAL A 288 -3.54 -1.19 14.35
CA VAL A 288 -3.28 -1.36 15.77
C VAL A 288 -4.25 -0.51 16.57
N VAL A 289 -4.94 -1.10 17.54
CA VAL A 289 -5.79 -0.37 18.49
C VAL A 289 -5.01 -0.19 19.79
N ALA A 290 -4.68 1.05 20.12
CA ALA A 290 -3.95 1.39 21.35
C ALA A 290 -4.95 1.86 22.41
N ILE A 291 -5.12 1.05 23.46
CA ILE A 291 -6.10 1.29 24.53
C ILE A 291 -5.34 1.80 25.76
N GLU A 292 -5.71 2.99 26.22
CA GLU A 292 -5.14 3.61 27.41
C GLU A 292 -6.24 4.30 28.24
N GLU A 293 -6.23 4.09 29.56
CA GLU A 293 -7.23 4.66 30.46
C GLU A 293 -6.78 5.99 31.08
N ASP A 294 -5.49 6.11 31.38
CA ASP A 294 -4.95 7.29 32.05
C ASP A 294 -4.96 8.49 31.10
N ALA A 295 -5.45 9.62 31.61
CA ALA A 295 -5.60 10.83 30.82
C ALA A 295 -4.25 11.41 30.36
N GLY A 296 -3.24 11.34 31.23
CA GLY A 296 -1.91 11.88 30.97
C GLY A 296 -1.15 11.02 29.97
N ASP A 297 -1.17 9.70 30.15
CA ASP A 297 -0.54 8.77 29.22
C ASP A 297 -1.25 8.77 27.86
N PHE A 298 -2.58 8.87 27.82
CA PHE A 298 -3.31 9.03 26.57
C PHE A 298 -2.90 10.31 25.80
N GLN A 299 -2.62 11.42 26.49
CA GLN A 299 -2.11 12.63 25.81
C GLN A 299 -0.72 12.40 25.19
N LYS A 300 0.15 11.64 25.88
CA LYS A 300 1.48 11.27 25.37
C LYS A 300 1.39 10.35 24.16
N LEU A 301 0.49 9.37 24.22
CA LEU A 301 0.14 8.50 23.10
C LEU A 301 -0.19 9.35 21.86
N ILE A 302 -1.12 10.31 21.99
CA ILE A 302 -1.51 11.20 20.88
C ILE A 302 -0.32 12.02 20.36
N ALA A 303 0.50 12.60 21.25
CA ALA A 303 1.68 13.36 20.86
C ALA A 303 2.71 12.50 20.09
N ASN A 304 2.95 11.27 20.55
CA ASN A 304 3.87 10.34 19.89
C ASN A 304 3.34 9.86 18.54
N LEU A 305 2.03 9.60 18.43
CA LEU A 305 1.41 9.25 17.14
C LEU A 305 1.60 10.36 16.10
N ALA A 306 1.47 11.63 16.51
CA ALA A 306 1.73 12.78 15.65
C ALA A 306 3.21 12.89 15.25
N ASN A 307 4.14 12.63 16.17
CA ASN A 307 5.58 12.71 15.91
C ASN A 307 6.12 11.57 15.04
N HIS A 308 5.51 10.39 15.08
CA HIS A 308 5.98 9.19 14.39
C HIS A 308 5.19 8.81 13.13
N ALA A 309 4.28 9.67 12.65
CA ALA A 309 3.48 9.46 11.43
C ALA A 309 2.86 8.05 11.33
N SER A 310 2.11 7.67 12.37
CA SER A 310 1.60 6.31 12.57
C SER A 310 0.17 6.14 12.10
N ASP A 311 -0.05 6.25 10.78
CA ASP A 311 -1.37 6.22 10.12
C ASP A 311 -2.17 4.89 10.31
N GLY A 312 -1.55 3.87 10.91
CA GLY A 312 -2.16 2.57 11.21
C GLY A 312 -2.60 2.38 12.67
N VAL A 313 -2.39 3.37 13.55
CA VAL A 313 -2.78 3.26 14.97
C VAL A 313 -4.11 4.00 15.23
N VAL A 314 -5.05 3.32 15.88
CA VAL A 314 -6.31 3.86 16.37
C VAL A 314 -6.22 4.02 17.89
N PRO A 315 -6.07 5.24 18.41
CA PRO A 315 -6.04 5.48 19.85
C PRO A 315 -7.46 5.42 20.43
N VAL A 316 -7.63 4.66 21.52
CA VAL A 316 -8.90 4.50 22.25
C VAL A 316 -8.67 4.84 23.71
N ARG A 317 -9.32 5.92 24.17
CA ARG A 317 -9.30 6.27 25.60
C ARG A 317 -10.39 5.51 26.34
N GLY A 318 -10.01 4.67 27.30
CA GLY A 318 -10.97 3.93 28.12
C GLY A 318 -10.35 2.78 28.89
N SER A 319 -11.05 2.30 29.91
CA SER A 319 -10.60 1.19 30.74
C SER A 319 -10.93 -0.15 30.11
N ALA A 320 -9.97 -1.07 30.09
CA ALA A 320 -10.17 -2.44 29.64
C ALA A 320 -10.79 -3.29 30.78
N PRO A 321 -11.81 -4.12 30.50
CA PRO A 321 -12.27 -4.56 29.18
C PRO A 321 -13.40 -3.74 28.55
N ALA A 322 -13.93 -2.70 29.21
CA ALA A 322 -15.07 -1.93 28.70
C ALA A 322 -14.77 -1.27 27.33
N ALA A 323 -13.52 -0.85 27.11
CA ALA A 323 -13.04 -0.29 25.85
C ALA A 323 -13.07 -1.27 24.66
N PHE A 324 -13.32 -2.57 24.87
CA PHE A 324 -13.40 -3.56 23.78
C PHE A 324 -14.69 -3.45 22.97
N ALA A 325 -15.72 -2.79 23.51
CA ALA A 325 -17.01 -2.66 22.86
C ALA A 325 -16.89 -1.96 21.50
N GLY A 326 -17.36 -2.63 20.44
CA GLY A 326 -17.34 -2.10 19.07
C GLY A 326 -15.99 -2.24 18.35
N LEU A 327 -14.96 -2.79 18.99
CA LEU A 327 -13.68 -3.07 18.34
C LEU A 327 -13.74 -4.38 17.55
N ALA A 328 -13.03 -4.40 16.41
CA ALA A 328 -12.86 -5.63 15.64
C ALA A 328 -11.99 -6.64 16.42
N PRO A 329 -12.32 -7.94 16.39
CA PRO A 329 -11.52 -8.99 17.02
C PRO A 329 -10.03 -8.93 16.61
N PRO A 330 -9.08 -8.98 17.55
CA PRO A 330 -7.66 -8.91 17.23
C PRO A 330 -7.11 -10.26 16.76
N ASP A 331 -6.08 -10.20 15.92
CA ASP A 331 -5.22 -11.34 15.56
C ASP A 331 -4.05 -11.47 16.55
N ALA A 332 -3.62 -10.36 17.16
CA ALA A 332 -2.56 -10.34 18.16
C ALA A 332 -2.86 -9.29 19.25
N VAL A 333 -2.49 -9.58 20.50
CA VAL A 333 -2.71 -8.68 21.63
C VAL A 333 -1.45 -8.58 22.47
N PHE A 334 -0.99 -7.35 22.70
CA PHE A 334 -0.01 -7.01 23.72
C PHE A 334 -0.72 -6.44 24.94
N ILE A 335 -0.35 -6.90 26.13
CA ILE A 335 -0.86 -6.39 27.40
C ILE A 335 0.34 -5.89 28.23
N GLY A 336 0.38 -4.57 28.44
CA GLY A 336 1.28 -3.91 29.37
C GLY A 336 0.60 -3.56 30.70
N GLY A 337 1.39 -3.11 31.66
CA GLY A 337 0.89 -2.60 32.95
C GLY A 337 1.22 -3.49 34.15
N ILE A 338 0.54 -3.23 35.26
CA ILE A 338 0.77 -3.90 36.54
C ILE A 338 0.09 -5.27 36.58
N SER A 339 0.72 -6.24 37.27
CA SER A 339 0.39 -7.65 37.09
C SER A 339 -1.06 -8.04 37.43
N HIS A 340 -1.70 -7.38 38.40
CA HIS A 340 -3.10 -7.69 38.73
C HIS A 340 -4.07 -7.26 37.62
N GLU A 341 -3.79 -6.15 36.94
CA GLU A 341 -4.55 -5.70 35.77
C GLU A 341 -4.39 -6.70 34.62
N VAL A 342 -3.15 -7.13 34.34
CA VAL A 342 -2.87 -8.12 33.30
C VAL A 342 -3.64 -9.41 33.56
N VAL A 343 -3.61 -9.95 34.78
CA VAL A 343 -4.34 -11.18 35.15
C VAL A 343 -5.85 -11.02 34.92
N ARG A 344 -6.42 -9.88 35.31
CA ARG A 344 -7.85 -9.59 35.12
C ARG A 344 -8.23 -9.58 33.64
N LEU A 345 -7.34 -9.10 32.76
CA LEU A 345 -7.61 -8.91 31.34
C LEU A 345 -7.48 -10.18 30.49
N ILE A 346 -6.79 -11.22 30.97
CA ILE A 346 -6.56 -12.44 30.18
C ILE A 346 -7.88 -13.05 29.67
N GLU A 347 -8.87 -13.24 30.54
CA GLU A 347 -10.13 -13.90 30.16
C GLU A 347 -10.99 -13.07 29.19
N PRO A 348 -11.23 -11.76 29.44
CA PRO A 348 -11.89 -10.90 28.46
C PRO A 348 -11.16 -10.83 27.10
N VAL A 349 -9.83 -10.75 27.10
CA VAL A 349 -9.03 -10.75 25.87
C VAL A 349 -9.13 -12.09 25.15
N TRP A 350 -9.02 -13.20 25.89
CA TRP A 350 -9.11 -14.54 25.32
C TRP A 350 -10.45 -14.78 24.66
N ALA A 351 -11.55 -14.22 25.18
CA ALA A 351 -12.87 -14.35 24.60
C ALA A 351 -12.97 -13.73 23.19
N VAL A 352 -12.27 -12.62 22.95
CA VAL A 352 -12.36 -11.84 21.70
C VAL A 352 -11.22 -12.07 20.72
N LEU A 353 -10.08 -12.64 21.16
CA LEU A 353 -8.93 -12.95 20.30
C LEU A 353 -9.32 -13.94 19.20
N LYS A 354 -8.92 -13.74 17.94
CA LYS A 354 -9.29 -14.70 16.88
C LYS A 354 -8.65 -16.08 17.09
N PRO A 355 -9.24 -17.18 16.56
CA PRO A 355 -8.57 -18.48 16.50
C PRO A 355 -7.22 -18.37 15.78
N GLY A 356 -6.17 -18.98 16.33
CA GLY A 356 -4.80 -18.84 15.84
C GLY A 356 -4.11 -17.53 16.25
N GLY A 357 -4.80 -16.68 17.02
CA GLY A 357 -4.26 -15.41 17.51
C GLY A 357 -3.24 -15.59 18.62
N THR A 358 -2.42 -14.56 18.85
CA THR A 358 -1.36 -14.58 19.87
C THR A 358 -1.56 -13.50 20.93
N LEU A 359 -1.45 -13.88 22.21
CA LEU A 359 -1.41 -12.96 23.35
C LEU A 359 0.02 -12.90 23.90
N VAL A 360 0.55 -11.69 24.08
CA VAL A 360 1.82 -11.42 24.75
C VAL A 360 1.59 -10.48 25.94
N ALA A 361 2.13 -10.84 27.10
CA ALA A 361 2.05 -10.04 28.33
C ALA A 361 3.45 -9.68 28.83
N HIS A 362 3.69 -8.40 29.14
CA HIS A 362 4.92 -7.91 29.75
C HIS A 362 4.74 -7.66 31.25
N LEU A 363 5.66 -8.16 32.07
CA LEU A 363 5.58 -8.14 33.53
C LEU A 363 6.92 -7.74 34.16
N GLY A 364 6.86 -7.05 35.29
CA GLY A 364 8.03 -6.64 36.08
C GLY A 364 8.25 -7.40 37.39
N SER A 365 7.34 -8.31 37.80
CA SER A 365 7.43 -9.04 39.07
C SER A 365 7.21 -10.55 38.91
N ILE A 366 7.84 -11.32 39.79
CA ILE A 366 7.76 -12.79 39.79
C ILE A 366 6.37 -13.26 40.23
N GLU A 367 5.75 -12.57 41.19
CA GLU A 367 4.38 -12.83 41.63
C GLU A 367 3.39 -12.65 40.47
N GLY A 368 3.66 -11.64 39.63
CA GLY A 368 2.94 -11.41 38.39
C GLY A 368 3.08 -12.55 37.40
N VAL A 369 4.32 -13.02 37.18
CA VAL A 369 4.60 -14.17 36.29
C VAL A 369 3.82 -15.39 36.73
N ALA A 370 3.88 -15.75 38.02
CA ALA A 370 3.17 -16.92 38.54
C ALA A 370 1.65 -16.82 38.29
N SER A 371 1.06 -15.65 38.57
CA SER A 371 -0.38 -15.42 38.44
C SER A 371 -0.84 -15.43 36.97
N VAL A 372 -0.12 -14.72 36.09
CA VAL A 372 -0.41 -14.66 34.65
C VAL A 372 -0.20 -16.01 33.99
N GLN A 373 0.89 -16.71 34.31
CA GLN A 373 1.17 -18.04 33.75
C GLN A 373 0.08 -19.05 34.12
N ALA A 374 -0.36 -19.06 35.38
CA ALA A 374 -1.44 -19.95 35.82
C ALA A 374 -2.74 -19.68 35.05
N LYS A 375 -3.10 -18.40 34.84
CA LYS A 375 -4.30 -18.01 34.11
C LYS A 375 -4.18 -18.27 32.59
N LEU A 376 -3.02 -18.11 31.99
CA LEU A 376 -2.81 -18.48 30.58
C LEU A 376 -2.87 -20.00 30.37
N ARG A 377 -2.32 -20.79 31.31
CA ARG A 377 -2.38 -22.26 31.25
C ARG A 377 -3.78 -22.83 31.39
N SER A 378 -4.74 -22.07 31.94
CA SER A 378 -6.15 -22.49 31.91
C SER A 378 -6.81 -22.33 30.54
N HIS A 379 -6.13 -21.70 29.58
CA HIS A 379 -6.66 -21.40 28.24
C HIS A 379 -5.81 -21.98 27.09
N SER A 380 -4.51 -22.18 27.30
CA SER A 380 -3.58 -22.69 26.30
C SER A 380 -2.58 -23.67 26.91
N GLU A 381 -2.33 -24.77 26.20
CA GLU A 381 -1.31 -25.75 26.60
C GLU A 381 0.12 -25.23 26.39
N GLN A 382 0.29 -24.28 25.45
CA GLN A 382 1.58 -23.71 25.08
C GLN A 382 1.70 -22.29 25.62
N VAL A 383 2.35 -22.17 26.78
CA VAL A 383 2.67 -20.87 27.40
C VAL A 383 4.19 -20.73 27.47
N ASP A 384 4.73 -19.85 26.62
CA ASP A 384 6.14 -19.49 26.61
C ASP A 384 6.40 -18.45 27.71
N LEU A 385 7.54 -18.54 28.38
CA LEU A 385 8.03 -17.55 29.35
C LEU A 385 9.48 -17.20 29.01
N VAL A 386 9.76 -15.91 28.85
CA VAL A 386 11.12 -15.38 28.67
C VAL A 386 11.43 -14.43 29.81
N GLN A 387 12.51 -14.70 30.54
CA GLN A 387 13.12 -13.74 31.44
C GLN A 387 14.22 -12.98 30.71
N ILE A 388 14.20 -11.66 30.84
CA ILE A 388 15.12 -10.74 30.17
C ILE A 388 15.89 -9.98 31.25
N MET A 389 17.22 -10.16 31.23
CA MET A 389 18.16 -9.42 32.07
C MET A 389 19.13 -8.69 31.16
N LEU A 390 19.13 -7.37 31.25
CA LEU A 390 19.93 -6.50 30.37
C LEU A 390 20.82 -5.60 31.20
N ALA A 391 21.96 -5.25 30.66
CA ALA A 391 22.79 -4.17 31.16
C ALA A 391 23.32 -3.36 29.98
N ARG A 392 23.31 -2.03 30.10
CA ARG A 392 23.77 -1.11 29.06
C ARG A 392 25.13 -0.55 29.42
N GLY A 393 26.00 -0.42 28.42
CA GLY A 393 27.30 0.24 28.58
C GLY A 393 27.14 1.74 28.80
N VAL A 394 27.78 2.27 29.83
CA VAL A 394 27.88 3.69 30.14
C VAL A 394 29.36 4.04 30.24
N ASP A 395 29.78 5.11 29.56
CA ASP A 395 31.16 5.60 29.69
C ASP A 395 31.40 6.14 31.10
N GLN A 396 32.49 5.70 31.70
CA GLN A 396 32.96 6.12 33.00
C GLN A 396 34.47 6.33 32.90
N LEU A 397 34.86 7.59 32.66
CA LEU A 397 36.25 8.04 32.61
C LEU A 397 37.10 7.24 31.59
N GLY A 398 36.55 6.96 30.41
CA GLY A 398 37.24 6.20 29.35
C GLY A 398 37.21 4.68 29.56
N THR A 399 36.43 4.18 30.50
CA THR A 399 36.11 2.76 30.66
C THR A 399 34.60 2.54 30.56
N THR A 400 34.15 1.40 30.05
CA THR A 400 32.70 1.09 29.98
C THR A 400 32.25 0.34 31.22
N ARG A 401 31.36 0.94 32.02
CA ARG A 401 30.62 0.24 33.08
C ARG A 401 29.29 -0.28 32.51
N LEU A 402 28.88 -1.46 32.93
CA LEU A 402 27.54 -1.98 32.62
C LEU A 402 26.55 -1.57 33.71
N ASP A 403 25.54 -0.78 33.34
CA ASP A 403 24.42 -0.41 34.21
C ASP A 403 23.26 -1.38 33.98
N PRO A 404 22.90 -2.22 34.97
CA PRO A 404 21.83 -3.20 34.82
C PRO A 404 20.45 -2.52 34.82
N LEU A 405 19.56 -3.06 33.99
CA LEU A 405 18.13 -2.71 33.98
C LEU A 405 17.34 -3.68 34.87
N SER A 406 16.17 -3.22 35.35
CA SER A 406 15.24 -4.08 36.07
C SER A 406 14.87 -5.31 35.24
N PRO A 407 14.85 -6.53 35.83
CA PRO A 407 14.41 -7.72 35.13
C PRO A 407 13.02 -7.54 34.54
N SER A 408 12.83 -8.04 33.33
CA SER A 408 11.53 -8.06 32.66
C SER A 408 11.17 -9.47 32.26
N PHE A 409 9.89 -9.77 32.30
CA PHE A 409 9.34 -11.07 31.92
C PHE A 409 8.33 -10.88 30.81
N ILE A 410 8.39 -11.72 29.79
CA ILE A 410 7.40 -11.76 28.73
C ILE A 410 6.80 -13.15 28.69
N LEU A 411 5.48 -13.24 28.80
CA LEU A 411 4.74 -14.47 28.56
C LEU A 411 4.01 -14.39 27.23
N ARG A 412 3.90 -15.52 26.54
CA ARG A 412 3.14 -15.65 25.30
C ARG A 412 2.27 -16.89 25.35
N ALA A 413 1.06 -16.78 24.82
CA ALA A 413 0.16 -17.91 24.57
C ALA A 413 -0.56 -17.75 23.22
N GLY A 414 -0.83 -18.87 22.54
CA GLY A 414 -1.64 -18.90 21.32
C GLY A 414 -3.05 -19.44 21.59
N ARG A 415 -4.05 -18.86 20.93
CA ARG A 415 -5.47 -19.29 21.01
C ARG A 415 -5.84 -20.34 19.98
#